data_AF-A0A2A7WQ56-F1
#
_entry.id   AF-A0A2A7WQ56-F1
#
_cell.length_a   1.000
_cell.length_b   1.000
_cell.length_c   1.000
_cell.angle_alpha   90.00
_cell.angle_beta   90.00
_cell.angle_gamma   90.00
#
_symmetry.space_group_name_H-M   'P 1'
#
loop_
_entity.id
_entity.type
_entity.pdbx_description
1 polymer ?
#
loop_
_entity_poly.entity_id
_entity_poly.type
_entity_poly.pdbx_seq_one_letter_code
_entity_poly.pdbx_strand_id
1 'polypeptide(L)'
;MLIYNCHGYELVKAQPNTSEDFFNRSEVEYEYNGQKIVTSVLYVRFFEEKLSEFSALETTRLFENENLSVDFCDIVALALIIKNPDYRGRKRIYINELDQFSKELQGVDFDKVVGYAKSMKQNSNKIEISI
;
A
#
# COMPACT_ATOMS: atom_id res chain seq x y z
N MET A 1 10.40 -3.61 12.85
CA MET A 1 10.23 -4.31 11.55
C MET A 1 10.98 -3.53 10.49
N LEU A 2 11.81 -4.19 9.68
CA LEU A 2 12.54 -3.55 8.58
C LEU A 2 11.68 -3.55 7.31
N ILE A 3 11.44 -2.39 6.73
CA ILE A 3 10.73 -2.20 5.46
C ILE A 3 11.76 -1.79 4.42
N TYR A 4 11.77 -2.42 3.26
CA TYR A 4 12.73 -2.13 2.19
C TYR A 4 12.11 -1.23 1.12
N ASN A 5 10.85 -1.48 0.76
CA ASN A 5 10.18 -0.75 -0.30
C ASN A 5 8.66 -0.80 -0.14
N CYS A 6 7.96 0.22 -0.66
CA CYS A 6 6.53 0.16 -0.95
C CYS A 6 6.23 0.95 -2.22
N HIS A 7 5.35 0.42 -3.07
CA HIS A 7 4.96 1.06 -4.33
C HIS A 7 3.64 0.50 -4.85
N GLY A 8 2.97 1.33 -5.65
CA GLY A 8 1.75 1.00 -6.36
C GLY A 8 1.99 1.03 -7.87
N TYR A 9 1.31 0.16 -8.61
CA TYR A 9 1.37 0.15 -10.07
C TYR A 9 0.11 -0.43 -10.69
N GLU A 10 -0.21 0.05 -11.90
CA GLU A 10 -1.22 -0.56 -12.75
C GLU A 10 -0.65 -1.85 -13.37
N LEU A 11 -1.43 -2.93 -13.34
CA LEU A 11 -1.05 -4.17 -14.01
C LEU A 11 -1.21 -4.00 -15.52
N VAL A 12 -0.11 -4.26 -16.24
CA VAL A 12 -0.12 -4.40 -17.70
C VAL A 12 -0.46 -5.86 -18.02
N LYS A 13 -1.41 -6.07 -18.95
CA LYS A 13 -1.86 -7.41 -19.39
C LYS A 13 -0.70 -8.40 -19.53
N ALA A 14 -0.80 -9.53 -18.83
CA ALA A 14 0.05 -10.68 -19.11
C ALA A 14 -0.44 -11.47 -20.35
N GLN A 15 -1.76 -11.48 -20.61
CA GLN A 15 -2.40 -12.18 -21.73
C GLN A 15 -3.60 -11.36 -22.28
N PRO A 16 -3.92 -11.42 -23.59
CA PRO A 16 -4.99 -10.61 -24.22
C PRO A 16 -6.41 -10.84 -23.68
N ASN A 17 -6.63 -11.99 -23.02
CA ASN A 17 -7.92 -12.59 -22.69
C ASN A 17 -8.22 -12.62 -21.18
N THR A 18 -7.47 -11.87 -20.37
CA THR A 18 -7.79 -11.60 -18.97
C THR A 18 -8.30 -10.17 -18.81
N SER A 19 -9.31 -9.97 -17.96
CA SER A 19 -9.86 -8.65 -17.60
C SER A 19 -8.94 -7.89 -16.64
N GLU A 20 -7.63 -8.02 -16.79
CA GLU A 20 -6.62 -7.34 -15.95
C GLU A 20 -6.44 -5.87 -16.29
N ASP A 21 -7.03 -5.43 -17.41
CA ASP A 21 -7.20 -4.01 -17.69
C ASP A 21 -7.82 -3.40 -16.41
N PHE A 22 -7.14 -2.42 -15.80
CA PHE A 22 -7.58 -1.64 -14.63
C PHE A 22 -7.31 -2.18 -13.21
N PHE A 23 -6.52 -3.25 -13.02
CA PHE A 23 -6.10 -3.61 -11.65
C PHE A 23 -4.88 -2.81 -11.18
N ASN A 24 -5.07 -1.99 -10.15
CA ASN A 24 -3.96 -1.42 -9.38
C ASN A 24 -3.55 -2.41 -8.29
N ARG A 25 -2.24 -2.58 -8.15
CA ARG A 25 -1.63 -3.36 -7.08
C ARG A 25 -0.80 -2.44 -6.18
N SER A 26 -0.91 -2.64 -4.87
CA SER A 26 0.03 -2.10 -3.88
C SER A 26 0.93 -3.23 -3.39
N GLU A 27 2.23 -2.99 -3.28
CA GLU A 27 3.21 -3.95 -2.75
C GLU A 27 4.08 -3.32 -1.67
N VAL A 28 4.42 -4.12 -0.67
CA VAL A 28 5.39 -3.77 0.38
C VAL A 28 6.38 -4.91 0.58
N GLU A 29 7.68 -4.58 0.58
CA GLU A 29 8.77 -5.51 0.89
C GLU A 29 9.27 -5.23 2.31
N TYR A 30 9.30 -6.26 3.16
CA TYR A 30 9.72 -6.15 4.55
C TYR A 30 10.30 -7.45 5.08
N GLU A 31 10.97 -7.37 6.23
CA GLU A 31 11.47 -8.54 6.95
C GLU A 31 10.46 -9.03 7.97
N TYR A 32 10.21 -10.33 7.97
CA TYR A 32 9.37 -11.03 8.94
C TYR A 32 9.95 -12.40 9.25
N ASN A 33 10.18 -12.69 10.53
CA ASN A 33 10.81 -13.94 11.00
C ASN A 33 12.13 -14.29 10.29
N GLY A 34 12.98 -13.29 10.05
CA GLY A 34 14.28 -13.45 9.39
C GLY A 34 14.20 -13.67 7.87
N GLN A 35 13.02 -13.51 7.27
CA GLN A 35 12.83 -13.64 5.82
C GLN A 35 12.31 -12.35 5.21
N LYS A 36 12.81 -12.03 4.02
CA LYS A 36 12.24 -10.99 3.17
C LYS A 36 10.94 -11.48 2.54
N ILE A 37 9.88 -10.70 2.70
CA ILE A 37 8.55 -11.00 2.19
C ILE A 37 8.06 -9.81 1.39
N VAL A 38 7.44 -10.10 0.25
CA VAL A 38 6.66 -9.14 -0.53
C VAL A 38 5.20 -9.47 -0.32
N THR A 39 4.46 -8.53 0.27
CA THR A 39 3.01 -8.62 0.44
C THR A 39 2.34 -7.72 -0.57
N SER A 40 1.36 -8.24 -1.29
CA SER A 40 0.56 -7.46 -2.25
C SER A 40 -0.91 -7.36 -1.86
N VAL A 41 -1.52 -6.25 -2.30
CA VAL A 41 -2.95 -5.95 -2.22
C VAL A 41 -3.43 -5.61 -3.62
N LEU A 42 -4.53 -6.22 -4.05
CA LEU A 42 -5.15 -5.96 -5.36
C LEU A 42 -6.38 -5.05 -5.22
N TYR A 43 -6.93 -4.63 -6.37
CA TYR A 43 -8.14 -3.82 -6.47
C TYR A 43 -8.03 -2.43 -5.83
N VAL A 44 -6.81 -1.89 -5.73
CA VAL A 44 -6.60 -0.61 -5.03
C VAL A 44 -7.35 0.55 -5.69
N ARG A 45 -7.45 0.52 -7.02
CA ARG A 45 -8.17 1.53 -7.82
C ARG A 45 -9.64 1.65 -7.44
N PHE A 46 -10.28 0.51 -7.22
CA PHE A 46 -11.69 0.46 -6.81
C PHE A 46 -11.89 1.19 -5.48
N PHE A 47 -10.95 1.05 -4.55
CA PHE A 47 -10.99 1.79 -3.28
C PHE A 47 -10.62 3.27 -3.45
N GLU A 48 -9.68 3.61 -4.33
CA GLU A 48 -9.31 4.99 -4.64
C GLU A 48 -10.49 5.81 -5.18
N GLU A 49 -11.32 5.22 -6.05
CA GLU A 49 -12.55 5.85 -6.56
C GLU A 49 -13.60 6.11 -5.47
N LYS A 50 -13.46 5.45 -4.32
CA LYS A 50 -14.37 5.46 -3.19
C LYS A 50 -13.74 6.10 -1.94
N LEU A 51 -12.58 6.73 -2.08
CA LEU A 51 -11.75 7.19 -0.97
C LEU A 51 -12.49 8.14 -0.01
N SER A 52 -13.34 9.01 -0.57
CA SER A 52 -14.17 9.97 0.19
C SER A 52 -15.31 9.31 0.98
N GLU A 53 -15.67 8.06 0.67
CA GLU A 53 -16.72 7.33 1.39
C GLU A 53 -16.23 6.75 2.72
N PHE A 54 -14.90 6.57 2.89
CA PHE A 54 -14.34 5.89 4.06
C PHE A 54 -13.13 6.56 4.71
N SER A 55 -12.58 7.61 4.12
CA SER A 55 -11.43 8.32 4.66
C SER A 55 -11.62 9.83 4.57
N ALA A 56 -10.87 10.57 5.38
CA ALA A 56 -10.79 12.03 5.28
C ALA A 56 -9.85 12.50 4.15
N LEU A 57 -9.31 11.58 3.35
CA LEU A 57 -8.40 11.91 2.26
C LEU A 57 -9.20 12.47 1.08
N GLU A 58 -8.84 13.67 0.64
CA GLU A 58 -9.51 14.37 -0.47
C GLU A 58 -8.93 14.00 -1.85
N THR A 59 -7.74 13.41 -1.88
CA THR A 59 -7.00 13.08 -3.10
C THR A 59 -6.23 11.77 -2.95
N THR A 60 -6.00 11.09 -4.06
CA THR A 60 -5.13 9.91 -4.12
C THR A 60 -3.65 10.29 -4.15
N ARG A 61 -3.29 11.51 -4.56
CA ARG A 61 -1.92 12.05 -4.50
C ARG A 61 -1.66 12.58 -3.10
N LEU A 62 -1.08 11.75 -2.23
CA LEU A 62 -0.91 12.05 -0.80
C LEU A 62 0.31 12.94 -0.51
N PHE A 63 1.31 12.93 -1.40
CA PHE A 63 2.45 13.82 -1.34
C PHE A 63 3.04 14.02 -2.74
N GLU A 64 3.51 15.23 -3.01
CA GLU A 64 4.22 15.56 -4.24
C GLU A 64 5.22 16.68 -4.02
N ASN A 65 6.39 16.54 -4.64
CA ASN A 65 7.34 17.61 -4.90
C ASN A 65 8.03 17.37 -6.26
N GLU A 66 8.95 18.25 -6.65
CA GLU A 66 9.62 18.21 -7.96
C GLU A 66 10.25 16.86 -8.33
N ASN A 67 10.69 16.07 -7.34
CA ASN A 67 11.45 14.84 -7.57
C ASN A 67 10.72 13.57 -7.15
N LEU A 68 9.60 13.69 -6.43
CA LEU A 68 8.96 12.57 -5.77
C LEU A 68 7.47 12.78 -5.55
N SER A 69 6.70 11.73 -5.83
CA SER A 69 5.32 11.60 -5.38
C SER A 69 5.11 10.34 -4.52
N VAL A 70 4.08 10.39 -3.68
CA VAL A 70 3.51 9.23 -2.99
C VAL A 70 2.01 9.25 -3.25
N ASP A 71 1.53 8.22 -3.94
CA ASP A 71 0.12 7.99 -4.20
C ASP A 71 -0.47 7.05 -3.14
N PHE A 72 -1.80 7.05 -2.99
CA PHE A 72 -2.51 6.17 -2.07
C PHE A 72 -2.18 4.70 -2.37
N CYS A 73 -2.18 4.32 -3.65
CA CYS A 73 -1.78 2.98 -4.07
C CYS A 73 -0.36 2.58 -3.65
N ASP A 74 0.57 3.52 -3.44
CA ASP A 74 1.93 3.20 -2.97
C ASP A 74 1.93 2.64 -1.54
N ILE A 75 0.96 3.03 -0.73
CA ILE A 75 1.03 2.86 0.71
C ILE A 75 0.00 1.89 1.30
N VAL A 76 -1.00 1.46 0.54
CA VAL A 76 -2.07 0.57 1.05
C VAL A 76 -1.50 -0.70 1.69
N ALA A 77 -0.60 -1.41 1.00
CA ALA A 77 -0.03 -2.64 1.54
C ALA A 77 0.79 -2.38 2.81
N LEU A 78 1.54 -1.27 2.85
CA LEU A 78 2.30 -0.83 4.01
C LEU A 78 1.38 -0.51 5.20
N ALA A 79 0.30 0.25 4.96
CA ALA A 79 -0.67 0.61 5.98
C ALA A 79 -1.31 -0.64 6.62
N LEU A 80 -1.70 -1.62 5.79
CA LEU A 80 -2.34 -2.86 6.26
C LEU A 80 -1.39 -3.72 7.11
N ILE A 81 -0.11 -3.90 6.73
CA ILE A 81 0.83 -4.71 7.54
C ILE A 81 1.24 -4.01 8.84
N ILE A 82 1.24 -2.68 8.87
CA ILE A 82 1.47 -1.89 10.09
C ILE A 82 0.29 -2.07 11.03
N LYS A 83 -0.92 -1.85 10.51
CA LYS A 83 -2.16 -1.82 11.27
C LYS A 83 -2.57 -3.19 11.78
N ASN A 84 -2.41 -4.24 10.97
CA ASN A 84 -2.91 -5.57 11.27
C ASN A 84 -1.75 -6.61 11.27
N PRO A 85 -1.28 -7.04 12.46
CA PRO A 85 -0.22 -8.03 12.58
C PRO A 85 -0.51 -9.36 11.88
N ASP A 86 -1.78 -9.75 11.74
CA ASP A 86 -2.17 -11.02 11.12
C ASP A 86 -1.87 -11.06 9.61
N TYR A 87 -1.64 -9.89 8.99
CA TYR A 87 -1.23 -9.79 7.58
C TYR A 87 0.28 -9.96 7.37
N ARG A 88 1.07 -9.82 8.43
CA ARG A 88 2.53 -10.01 8.35
C ARG A 88 2.84 -11.46 8.00
N GLY A 89 3.71 -11.67 7.03
CA GLY A 89 4.02 -13.00 6.52
C GLY A 89 3.18 -13.46 5.32
N ARG A 90 2.05 -12.80 5.03
CA ARG A 90 1.20 -13.17 3.89
C ARG A 90 1.77 -12.61 2.60
N LYS A 91 1.85 -13.42 1.55
CA LYS A 91 2.22 -12.92 0.21
C LYS A 91 1.14 -12.05 -0.43
N ARG A 92 -0.13 -12.28 -0.07
CA ARG A 92 -1.29 -11.58 -0.63
C ARG A 92 -2.32 -11.31 0.46
N ILE A 93 -2.86 -10.10 0.46
CA ILE A 93 -4.02 -9.70 1.25
C ILE A 93 -5.18 -9.53 0.27
N TYR A 94 -6.27 -10.27 0.49
CA TYR A 94 -7.46 -10.21 -0.34
C TYR A 94 -8.54 -9.47 0.43
N ILE A 95 -8.93 -8.31 -0.10
CA ILE A 95 -10.07 -7.53 0.37
C ILE A 95 -10.82 -7.15 -0.90
N ASN A 96 -12.07 -7.58 -1.00
CA ASN A 96 -12.93 -7.34 -2.16
C ASN A 96 -14.18 -6.53 -1.82
N GLU A 97 -14.42 -6.24 -0.54
CA GLU A 97 -15.55 -5.47 -0.04
C GLU A 97 -15.09 -4.12 0.52
N LEU A 98 -15.78 -3.04 0.13
CA LEU A 98 -15.45 -1.68 0.56
C LEU A 98 -15.53 -1.52 2.08
N ASP A 99 -16.56 -2.08 2.71
CA ASP A 99 -16.75 -2.01 4.17
C ASP A 99 -15.60 -2.67 4.93
N GLN A 100 -15.12 -3.81 4.42
CA GLN A 100 -13.97 -4.49 5.02
C GLN A 100 -12.71 -3.65 4.86
N PHE A 101 -12.45 -3.12 3.66
CA PHE A 101 -11.28 -2.27 3.41
C PHE A 101 -11.26 -1.04 4.31
N SER A 102 -12.41 -0.37 4.41
CA SER A 102 -12.63 0.80 5.27
C SER A 102 -12.32 0.48 6.73
N LYS A 103 -12.82 -0.67 7.22
CA LYS A 103 -12.59 -1.13 8.59
C LYS A 103 -11.12 -1.43 8.87
N GLU A 104 -10.43 -2.09 7.93
CA GLU A 104 -9.01 -2.44 8.07
C GLU A 104 -8.12 -1.18 8.11
N LEU A 105 -8.51 -0.11 7.42
CA LEU A 105 -7.79 1.17 7.42
C LEU A 105 -8.26 2.16 8.50
N GLN A 106 -9.26 1.79 9.30
CA GLN A 106 -9.80 2.69 10.32
C GLN A 106 -8.73 3.06 11.37
N GLY A 107 -8.52 4.36 11.53
CA GLY A 107 -7.52 4.90 12.46
C GLY A 107 -6.07 4.68 12.02
N VAL A 108 -5.82 4.44 10.73
CA VAL A 108 -4.47 4.56 10.15
C VAL A 108 -4.05 6.02 10.12
N ASP A 109 -2.84 6.28 10.60
CA ASP A 109 -2.18 7.59 10.47
C ASP A 109 -1.48 7.66 9.11
N PHE A 110 -2.20 8.17 8.10
CA PHE A 110 -1.70 8.24 6.73
C PHE A 110 -0.50 9.18 6.59
N ASP A 111 -0.42 10.26 7.36
CA ASP A 111 0.73 11.18 7.34
C ASP A 111 2.01 10.45 7.75
N LYS A 112 1.92 9.61 8.79
CA LYS A 112 3.04 8.77 9.24
C LYS A 112 3.43 7.72 8.20
N VAL A 113 2.46 7.06 7.56
CA VAL A 113 2.73 6.07 6.51
C VAL A 113 3.36 6.72 5.27
N VAL A 114 2.87 7.89 4.86
CA VAL A 114 3.47 8.70 3.79
C VAL A 114 4.91 9.11 4.16
N GLY A 115 5.14 9.49 5.42
CA GLY A 115 6.48 9.76 5.94
C GLY A 115 7.44 8.59 5.73
N TYR A 116 7.00 7.37 6.05
CA TYR A 116 7.77 6.15 5.80
C TYR A 116 8.05 5.90 4.31
N ALA A 117 7.04 6.03 3.45
CA ALA A 117 7.20 5.88 2.01
C ALA A 117 8.22 6.89 1.44
N LYS A 118 8.14 8.16 1.87
CA LYS A 118 9.10 9.20 1.49
C LYS A 118 10.51 8.86 1.92
N SER A 119 10.72 8.45 3.17
CA SER A 119 12.05 8.09 3.68
C SER A 119 12.69 6.95 2.88
N MET A 120 11.90 5.94 2.48
CA MET A 120 12.39 4.85 1.63
C MET A 120 12.77 5.34 0.23
N LYS A 121 11.91 6.15 -0.41
CA LYS A 121 12.15 6.65 -1.78
C LYS A 121 13.27 7.71 -1.86
N GLN A 122 13.55 8.46 -0.79
CA GLN A 122 14.51 9.57 -0.84
C GLN A 122 15.96 9.18 -0.60
N ASN A 123 16.29 8.29 0.33
CA ASN A 123 17.71 8.05 0.68
C ASN A 123 18.04 6.72 1.37
N SER A 124 17.08 6.04 2.01
CA SER A 124 17.44 5.00 2.98
C SER A 124 17.45 3.57 2.43
N ASN A 125 16.89 3.28 1.24
CA ASN A 125 16.71 1.92 0.66
C ASN A 125 16.04 0.89 1.60
N LYS A 126 15.71 1.30 2.82
CA LYS A 126 15.01 0.61 3.90
C LYS A 126 14.79 1.57 5.06
N ILE A 127 13.81 1.29 5.89
CA ILE A 127 13.56 1.97 7.17
C ILE A 127 13.26 0.93 8.24
N GLU A 128 13.49 1.30 9.50
CA GLU A 128 13.03 0.52 10.64
C GLU A 128 11.80 1.17 11.26
N ILE A 129 10.73 0.41 11.39
CA ILE A 129 9.51 0.85 12.06
C ILE A 129 9.31 0.10 13.37
N SER A 130 9.01 0.84 14.43
CA SER A 130 8.60 0.29 15.73
C SER A 130 7.08 0.15 15.75
N ILE A 131 6.59 -1.09 15.81
CA ILE A 131 5.17 -1.48 15.74
C ILE A 131 4.88 -2.62 16.70
#